data_AF-A0A0Q7U445-F1
#
_entry.id   AF-A0A0Q7U445-F1
#
_cell.length_a   1.000
_cell.length_b   1.000
_cell.length_c   1.000
_cell.angle_alpha   90.00
_cell.angle_beta   90.00
_cell.angle_gamma   90.00
#
_symmetry.space_group_name_H-M   'P 1'
#
loop_
_entity.id
_entity.type
_entity.pdbx_description
1 polymer ?
#
loop_
_entity_poly.entity_id
_entity_poly.type
_entity_poly.pdbx_seq_one_letter_code
_entity_poly.pdbx_strand_id
1 'polypeptide(L)'
;MQIRDLARLAQLTPRQLRRYEREGLIRPATIAQGQPRYAAQTAPLARRINVLVDLGFTTGEIRTFLDRIDDQPSEHCAPISDLQGRRIAKIDAVIAKLKATRAELVGLLVTDEALDVQHQATAIRRQ
;
A
#
# COMPACT_ATOMS: atom_id res chain seq x y z
N MET A 1 -13.35 4.07 24.42
CA MET A 1 -14.32 4.23 23.31
C MET A 1 -14.52 2.92 22.57
N GLN A 2 -15.60 2.75 21.79
CA GLN A 2 -15.79 1.55 20.95
C GLN A 2 -14.98 1.66 19.64
N ILE A 3 -14.82 0.55 18.91
CA ILE A 3 -14.07 0.53 17.64
C ILE A 3 -14.63 1.50 16.59
N ARG A 4 -15.95 1.75 16.58
CA ARG A 4 -16.60 2.69 15.65
C ARG A 4 -16.24 4.15 15.95
N ASP A 5 -16.03 4.47 17.22
CA ASP A 5 -15.63 5.82 17.63
C ASP A 5 -14.13 6.01 17.36
N LEU A 6 -13.34 4.97 17.62
CA LEU A 6 -11.92 4.95 17.25
C LEU A 6 -11.74 5.11 15.74
N ALA A 7 -12.58 4.45 14.92
CA ALA A 7 -12.60 4.58 13.47
C ALA A 7 -12.81 6.03 13.03
N ARG A 8 -13.82 6.70 13.60
CA ARG A 8 -14.09 8.12 13.35
C ARG A 8 -12.92 9.01 13.77
N LEU A 9 -12.37 8.80 14.96
CA LEU A 9 -11.24 9.58 15.49
C LEU A 9 -9.96 9.38 14.65
N ALA A 10 -9.73 8.17 14.14
CA ALA A 10 -8.60 7.83 13.30
C ALA A 10 -8.82 8.20 11.82
N GLN A 11 -10.03 8.59 11.42
CA GLN A 11 -10.43 8.75 10.01
C GLN A 11 -10.20 7.48 9.18
N LEU A 12 -10.47 6.33 9.78
CA LEU A 12 -10.34 5.01 9.16
C LEU A 12 -11.67 4.26 9.20
N THR A 13 -11.78 3.19 8.43
CA THR A 13 -12.94 2.30 8.50
C THR A 13 -12.82 1.35 9.69
N PRO A 14 -13.96 0.93 10.31
CA PRO A 14 -13.94 -0.14 11.31
C PRO A 14 -13.32 -1.44 10.79
N ARG A 15 -13.43 -1.72 9.48
CA ARG A 15 -12.82 -2.88 8.84
C ARG A 15 -11.29 -2.83 8.89
N GLN A 16 -10.68 -1.68 8.60
CA GLN A 16 -9.24 -1.48 8.73
C GLN A 16 -8.78 -1.69 10.18
N LEU A 17 -9.48 -1.09 11.15
CA LEU A 17 -9.13 -1.25 12.56
C LEU A 17 -9.25 -2.70 13.05
N ARG A 18 -10.31 -3.43 12.65
CA ARG A 18 -10.45 -4.87 12.98
C ARG A 18 -9.34 -5.71 12.37
N ARG A 19 -8.82 -5.33 11.20
CA ARG A 19 -7.66 -5.99 10.63
C ARG A 19 -6.43 -5.73 11.49
N TYR A 20 -6.15 -4.48 11.85
CA TYR A 20 -5.00 -4.12 12.68
C TYR A 20 -5.07 -4.78 14.07
N GLU A 21 -6.25 -4.90 14.66
CA GLU A 21 -6.46 -5.60 15.91
C GLU A 21 -6.20 -7.10 15.79
N ARG A 22 -6.74 -7.78 14.76
CA ARG A 22 -6.47 -9.20 14.51
C ARG A 22 -4.99 -9.48 14.26
N GLU A 23 -4.31 -8.53 13.64
CA GLU A 23 -2.88 -8.58 13.39
C GLU A 23 -2.07 -7.99 14.58
N GLY A 24 -2.69 -7.77 15.73
CA GLY A 24 -2.01 -7.39 16.98
C GLY A 24 -1.34 -6.01 16.98
N LEU A 25 -1.55 -5.19 15.96
CA LEU A 25 -0.95 -3.85 15.80
C LEU A 25 -1.63 -2.79 16.66
N ILE A 26 -2.89 -3.02 17.02
CA ILE A 26 -3.62 -2.24 18.02
C ILE A 26 -4.27 -3.20 18.99
N ARG A 27 -4.41 -2.79 20.25
CA ARG A 27 -5.05 -3.60 21.28
C ARG A 27 -6.08 -2.77 22.05
N PRO A 28 -7.18 -3.38 22.52
CA PRO A 28 -8.06 -2.76 23.49
C PRO A 28 -7.28 -2.38 24.74
N ALA A 29 -7.61 -1.23 25.34
CA ALA A 29 -7.04 -0.83 26.62
C ALA A 29 -7.70 -1.59 27.78
N THR A 30 -9.00 -1.85 27.67
CA THR A 30 -9.77 -2.62 28.67
C THR A 30 -10.91 -3.38 28.00
N ILE A 31 -11.48 -4.34 28.72
CA ILE A 31 -12.75 -4.98 28.37
C ILE A 31 -13.79 -4.51 29.39
N ALA A 32 -14.85 -3.84 28.94
CA ALA A 32 -15.91 -3.35 29.79
C ALA A 32 -17.24 -3.95 29.34
N GLN A 33 -17.96 -4.62 30.27
CA GLN A 33 -19.23 -5.31 29.98
C GLN A 33 -19.11 -6.31 28.81
N GLY A 34 -18.01 -7.06 28.75
CA GLY A 34 -17.75 -8.04 27.69
C GLY A 34 -17.44 -7.44 26.32
N GLN A 35 -17.30 -6.11 26.21
CA GLN A 35 -16.97 -5.43 24.95
C GLN A 35 -15.60 -4.73 25.03
N PRO A 36 -14.75 -4.86 24.00
CA PRO A 36 -13.47 -4.17 23.94
C PRO A 36 -13.62 -2.65 23.96
N ARG A 37 -12.80 -1.98 24.77
CA ARG A 37 -12.71 -0.52 24.82
C ARG A 37 -11.31 -0.07 24.47
N TYR A 38 -11.21 0.85 23.53
CA TYR A 38 -9.95 1.44 23.07
C TYR A 38 -9.74 2.80 23.71
N ALA A 39 -8.48 3.18 23.86
CA ALA A 39 -8.11 4.49 24.37
C ALA A 39 -7.98 5.49 23.20
N ALA A 40 -8.12 6.80 23.46
CA ALA A 40 -8.07 7.81 22.41
C ALA A 40 -6.68 7.89 21.74
N GLN A 41 -5.63 7.61 22.51
CA GLN A 41 -4.24 7.54 22.04
C GLN A 41 -3.99 6.43 21.02
N THR A 42 -4.91 5.46 20.86
CA THR A 42 -4.81 4.45 19.81
C THR A 42 -5.02 5.04 18.41
N ALA A 43 -5.72 6.18 18.27
CA ALA A 43 -6.00 6.77 16.96
C ALA A 43 -4.75 7.27 16.22
N PRO A 44 -3.81 8.03 16.84
CA PRO A 44 -2.53 8.36 16.24
C PRO A 44 -1.75 7.15 15.72
N LEU A 45 -1.68 6.07 16.52
CA LEU A 45 -1.02 4.82 16.13
C LEU A 45 -1.70 4.20 14.89
N ALA A 46 -3.02 4.09 14.90
CA ALA A 46 -3.78 3.54 13.77
C ALA A 46 -3.57 4.34 12.48
N ARG A 47 -3.51 5.68 12.56
CA ARG A 47 -3.18 6.53 11.40
C ARG A 47 -1.77 6.26 10.88
N ARG A 48 -0.77 6.17 11.76
CA ARG A 48 0.60 5.87 11.38
C ARG A 48 0.74 4.50 10.72
N ILE A 49 0.05 3.49 11.25
CA ILE A 49 -0.04 2.16 10.62
C ILE A 49 -0.65 2.28 9.21
N ASN A 50 -1.73 3.04 9.06
CA ASN A 50 -2.38 3.17 7.75
C ASN A 50 -1.47 3.82 6.70
N VAL A 51 -0.73 4.87 7.07
CA VAL A 51 0.25 5.50 6.17
C VAL A 51 1.28 4.48 5.68
N LEU A 52 1.78 3.60 6.54
CA LEU A 52 2.73 2.55 6.14
C LEU A 52 2.08 1.50 5.23
N VAL A 53 0.83 1.13 5.50
CA VAL A 53 0.08 0.23 4.61
C VAL A 53 -0.11 0.87 3.23
N ASP A 54 -0.44 2.16 3.17
CA ASP A 54 -0.60 2.90 1.91
C ASP A 54 0.72 3.03 1.13
N LEU A 55 1.86 3.07 1.84
CA LEU A 55 3.21 2.95 1.26
C LEU A 55 3.57 1.52 0.82
N GLY A 56 2.63 0.57 0.96
CA GLY A 56 2.74 -0.81 0.51
C GLY A 56 3.35 -1.76 1.54
N PHE A 57 3.69 -1.29 2.75
CA PHE A 57 4.21 -2.18 3.80
C PHE A 57 3.15 -3.19 4.22
N THR A 58 3.59 -4.42 4.43
CA THR A 58 2.73 -5.45 5.01
C THR A 58 2.59 -5.20 6.50
N THR A 59 1.49 -5.68 7.08
CA THR A 59 1.26 -5.50 8.52
C THR A 59 2.20 -6.32 9.39
N GLY A 60 2.83 -7.37 8.86
CA GLY A 60 3.96 -8.06 9.50
C GLY A 60 5.25 -7.22 9.53
N GLU A 61 5.59 -6.56 8.42
CA GLU A 61 6.70 -5.58 8.38
C GLU A 61 6.43 -4.43 9.37
N ILE A 62 5.19 -3.93 9.41
CA ILE A 62 4.78 -2.85 10.34
C ILE A 62 4.90 -3.29 11.80
N ARG A 63 4.50 -4.52 12.15
CA ARG A 63 4.67 -5.04 13.51
C ARG A 63 6.13 -5.04 13.93
N THR A 64 7.01 -5.51 13.05
CA THR A 64 8.47 -5.53 13.27
C THR A 64 9.02 -4.12 13.51
N PHE A 65 8.45 -3.09 12.88
CA PHE A 65 8.82 -1.70 13.15
C PHE A 65 8.32 -1.20 14.51
N LEU A 66 7.10 -1.53 14.90
CA LEU A 66 6.50 -1.07 16.16
C LEU A 66 7.12 -1.74 17.38
N ASP A 67 7.39 -3.05 17.32
CA ASP A 67 8.03 -3.80 18.41
C ASP A 67 9.42 -3.21 18.77
N ARG A 68 10.10 -2.54 17.83
CA ARG A 68 11.39 -1.86 18.08
C ARG A 68 11.26 -0.46 18.69
N ILE A 69 10.08 0.14 18.64
CA ILE A 69 9.81 1.48 19.18
C ILE A 69 9.29 1.37 20.61
N ASP A 70 8.46 0.36 20.88
CA ASP A 70 7.81 0.16 22.18
C ASP A 70 8.65 -0.69 23.16
N ASP A 71 9.52 -1.58 22.67
CA ASP A 71 10.41 -2.41 23.49
C ASP A 71 11.86 -2.29 23.04
N GLN A 72 12.79 -2.39 24.00
CA GLN A 72 14.24 -2.34 23.79
C GLN A 72 14.65 -3.11 22.53
N PRO A 73 15.46 -2.51 21.62
CA PRO A 73 15.77 -3.09 20.32
C PRO A 73 16.36 -4.48 20.50
N SER A 74 15.59 -5.51 20.15
CA SER A 74 16.10 -6.89 20.15
C SER A 74 17.24 -7.00 19.14
N GLU A 75 18.38 -7.55 19.58
CA GLU A 75 19.66 -7.56 18.84
C GLU A 75 19.61 -8.30 17.49
N HIS A 76 18.53 -9.02 17.20
CA HIS A 76 18.41 -9.93 16.05
C HIS A 76 17.67 -9.33 14.85
N CYS A 77 17.52 -8.00 14.82
CA CYS A 77 16.59 -7.34 13.93
C CYS A 77 17.33 -6.50 12.87
N ALA A 78 17.30 -6.92 11.59
CA ALA A 78 17.93 -6.20 10.47
C ALA A 78 17.57 -4.70 10.47
N PRO A 79 18.49 -3.75 10.28
CA PRO A 79 18.25 -2.33 10.53
C PRO A 79 17.03 -1.79 9.76
N ILE A 80 16.23 -0.92 10.38
CA ILE A 80 14.99 -0.35 9.80
C ILE A 80 15.21 0.25 8.41
N SER A 81 16.41 0.81 8.19
CA SER A 81 16.85 1.36 6.90
C SER A 81 16.90 0.32 5.78
N ASP A 82 17.20 -0.95 6.08
CA ASP A 82 17.23 -2.04 5.08
C ASP A 82 15.81 -2.35 4.57
N LEU A 83 14.80 -2.36 5.44
CA LEU A 83 13.41 -2.59 5.02
C LEU A 83 12.86 -1.46 4.14
N GLN A 84 13.19 -0.20 4.47
CA GLN A 84 12.83 0.95 3.64
C GLN A 84 13.53 0.89 2.28
N GLY A 85 14.83 0.60 2.26
CA GLY A 85 15.60 0.43 1.02
C GLY A 85 15.04 -0.68 0.14
N ARG A 86 14.70 -1.84 0.71
CA ARG A 86 14.03 -2.94 -0.01
C ARG A 86 12.67 -2.53 -0.57
N ARG A 87 11.91 -1.70 0.15
CA ARG A 87 10.62 -1.20 -0.33
C ARG A 87 10.80 -0.28 -1.53
N ILE A 88 11.75 0.65 -1.45
CA ILE A 88 12.11 1.55 -2.56
C ILE A 88 12.54 0.72 -3.79
N ALA A 89 13.46 -0.23 -3.60
CA ALA A 89 13.92 -1.09 -4.70
C ALA A 89 12.79 -1.89 -5.36
N LYS A 90 11.82 -2.39 -4.59
CA LYS A 90 10.62 -3.06 -5.14
C LYS A 90 9.74 -2.10 -5.95
N ILE A 91 9.53 -0.88 -5.47
CA ILE A 91 8.78 0.15 -6.20
C ILE A 91 9.48 0.49 -7.52
N ASP A 92 10.79 0.71 -7.49
CA ASP A 92 11.59 1.03 -8.68
C ASP A 92 11.53 -0.08 -9.73
N ALA A 93 11.59 -1.34 -9.30
CA ALA A 93 11.45 -2.49 -10.20
C ALA A 93 10.08 -2.53 -10.89
N VAL A 94 8.99 -2.22 -10.17
CA VAL A 94 7.65 -2.12 -10.75
C VAL A 94 7.56 -0.96 -11.73
N ILE A 95 8.10 0.21 -11.38
CA ILE A 95 8.14 1.37 -12.28
C ILE A 95 8.90 1.03 -13.56
N ALA A 96 10.06 0.39 -13.46
CA ALA A 96 10.86 -0.01 -14.62
C ALA A 96 10.09 -0.96 -15.54
N LYS A 97 9.41 -1.97 -14.96
CA LYS A 97 8.55 -2.89 -15.72
C LYS A 97 7.41 -2.17 -16.43
N LEU A 98 6.68 -1.29 -15.74
CA LEU A 98 5.57 -0.53 -16.32
C LEU A 98 6.05 0.42 -17.43
N LYS A 99 7.23 1.04 -17.28
CA LYS A 99 7.86 1.84 -18.33
C LYS A 99 8.20 1.01 -19.57
N ALA A 100 8.76 -0.19 -19.39
CA ALA A 100 9.07 -1.10 -20.49
C ALA A 100 7.80 -1.53 -21.25
N THR A 101 6.76 -1.95 -20.53
CA THR A 101 5.46 -2.31 -21.14
C THR A 101 4.83 -1.13 -21.86
N ARG A 102 4.89 0.08 -21.31
CA ARG A 102 4.43 1.28 -22.01
C ARG A 102 5.22 1.52 -23.30
N ALA A 103 6.53 1.35 -23.29
CA ALA A 103 7.37 1.54 -24.48
C ALA A 103 7.02 0.52 -25.57
N GLU A 104 6.78 -0.73 -25.20
CA GLU A 104 6.31 -1.78 -26.11
C GLU A 104 4.95 -1.41 -26.73
N LEU A 105 3.97 -1.01 -25.90
CA LEU A 105 2.66 -0.57 -26.39
C LEU A 105 2.76 0.64 -27.32
N VAL A 106 3.63 1.61 -27.02
CA VAL A 106 3.88 2.76 -27.90
C VAL A 106 4.51 2.32 -29.23
N GLY A 107 5.42 1.35 -29.21
CA GLY A 107 6.01 0.80 -30.44
C GLY A 107 5.01 0.02 -31.29
N LEU A 108 3.96 -0.52 -30.68
CA LEU A 108 2.85 -1.20 -31.35
C LEU A 108 1.73 -0.25 -31.80
N LEU A 109 1.80 1.04 -31.47
CA LEU A 109 0.85 2.01 -31.99
C LEU A 109 1.01 2.10 -33.51
N VAL A 110 0.08 1.45 -34.22
CA VAL A 110 -0.21 1.80 -35.61
C VAL A 110 -0.89 3.16 -35.55
N THR A 111 -0.20 4.21 -35.99
CA THR A 111 -0.85 5.50 -36.22
C THR A 111 -1.88 5.30 -37.34
N ASP A 112 -3.10 5.79 -37.12
CA ASP A 112 -4.21 5.69 -38.09
C ASP A 112 -3.83 6.23 -39.48
N GLU A 113 -2.85 7.14 -39.55
CA GLU A 113 -2.28 7.67 -40.80
C GLU A 113 -1.66 6.58 -41.70
N ALA A 114 -1.13 5.49 -41.14
CA ALA A 114 -0.54 4.40 -41.94
C ALA A 114 -1.61 3.53 -42.62
N LEU A 115 -2.79 3.38 -41.99
CA LEU A 115 -3.90 2.60 -42.54
C LEU A 115 -4.58 3.33 -43.71
N ASP A 116 -4.55 4.66 -43.74
CA ASP A 116 -5.20 5.45 -44.80
C ASP A 116 -4.37 5.48 -46.10
N VAL A 117 -3.04 5.55 -46.00
CA VAL A 117 -2.14 5.51 -47.18
C VAL A 117 -2.22 4.16 -47.90
N GLN A 118 -2.38 3.06 -47.17
CA GLN A 118 -2.54 1.74 -47.78
C GLN A 118 -3.90 1.59 -48.47
N HIS A 119 -5.00 2.08 -47.90
CA HIS A 119 -6.31 2.05 -48.58
C HIS A 119 -6.32 2.92 -49.86
N GLN A 120 -5.71 4.10 -49.84
CA GLN A 120 -5.60 4.98 -51.02
C GLN A 120 -4.71 4.37 -52.12
N ALA A 121 -3.58 3.73 -51.76
CA ALA A 121 -2.70 3.08 -52.72
C ALA A 121 -3.35 1.85 -53.41
N THR A 122 -4.21 1.10 -52.70
CA THR A 122 -4.98 0.00 -53.32
C THR A 122 -6.13 0.48 -54.22
N ALA A 123 -6.67 1.68 -53.98
CA ALA A 123 -7.74 2.25 -54.80
C ALA A 123 -7.25 2.77 -56.16
N ILE A 124 -6.04 3.34 -56.23
CA ILE A 124 -5.48 3.94 -57.46
C ILE A 124 -5.04 2.88 -58.48
N ARG A 125 -4.71 1.65 -58.06
CA ARG A 125 -4.20 0.58 -58.95
C ARG A 125 -5.28 -0.19 -59.73
N ARG A 126 -6.56 0.17 -59.55
CA ARG A 126 -7.73 -0.48 -60.20
C ARG A 126 -8.45 0.42 -61.22
N GLN A 127 -7.95 1.61 -61.51
CA GLN A 127 -8.38 2.47 -62.62
C GLN A 127 -7.33 2.48 -63.73
#